data_AF-A0A8S3JW01-F1
#
_entry.id   AF-A0A8S3JW01-F1
#
_cell.length_a   1.000
_cell.length_b   1.000
_cell.length_c   1.000
_cell.angle_alpha   90.00
_cell.angle_beta   90.00
_cell.angle_gamma   90.00
#
_symmetry.space_group_name_H-M   'P 1'
#
loop_
_entity.id
_entity.type
_entity.pdbx_description
1 polymer ?
#
loop_
_entity_poly.entity_id
_entity_poly.type
_entity_poly.pdbx_seq_one_letter_code
_entity_poly.pdbx_strand_id
1 'polypeptide(L)'
;GLKPSNETFVGIYSSASVNYALCLYSTWPYSMVPIGIYDSLGRDGVKFIITQSAVQLIFADDLTRIKNLIEWKDEAIALQTIVSFVEPTEELVRLAEEKKLKILTLDQLREIGRNNLVEVVPPKSTDTALIMYTSGSTGAPKGRKKIERFLQFEINIY
;
A
#
# COMPACT_ATOMS: atom_id res chain seq x y z
N GLY A 1 9.68 -7.32 9.63
CA GLY A 1 9.31 -6.58 8.42
C GLY A 1 8.52 -7.49 7.51
N LEU A 2 8.26 -7.06 6.27
CA LEU A 2 7.61 -7.91 5.27
C LEU A 2 8.58 -8.97 4.73
N LYS A 3 8.05 -10.12 4.27
CA LYS A 3 8.85 -11.19 3.67
C LYS A 3 9.13 -10.88 2.19
N PRO A 4 10.38 -10.89 1.70
CA PRO A 4 10.65 -10.79 0.26
C PRO A 4 9.99 -11.92 -0.52
N SER A 5 9.06 -11.59 -1.44
CA SER A 5 8.34 -12.54 -2.32
C SER A 5 7.38 -11.80 -3.25
N ASN A 6 7.11 -12.37 -4.43
CA ASN A 6 6.07 -11.88 -5.36
C ASN A 6 4.62 -12.09 -4.86
N GLU A 7 4.45 -12.75 -3.72
CA GLU A 7 3.18 -12.87 -2.99
C GLU A 7 3.03 -11.79 -1.89
N THR A 8 4.03 -10.92 -1.73
CA THR A 8 4.01 -9.88 -0.69
C THR A 8 3.61 -8.54 -1.30
N PHE A 9 2.44 -8.06 -0.90
CA PHE A 9 1.85 -6.82 -1.38
C PHE A 9 2.17 -5.63 -0.47
N VAL A 10 2.52 -4.51 -1.09
CA VAL A 10 2.80 -3.24 -0.41
C VAL A 10 1.89 -2.16 -0.97
N GLY A 11 1.00 -1.61 -0.16
CA GLY A 11 0.08 -0.56 -0.61
C GLY A 11 0.73 0.81 -0.65
N ILE A 12 0.42 1.59 -1.68
CA ILE A 12 0.82 2.99 -1.80
C ILE A 12 -0.45 3.81 -2.05
N TYR A 13 -1.03 4.31 -0.96
CA TYR A 13 -2.22 5.16 -0.98
C TYR A 13 -1.80 6.63 -0.90
N SER A 14 -1.36 7.15 -2.05
CA SER A 14 -0.75 8.48 -2.15
C SER A 14 -0.97 9.09 -3.53
N SER A 15 -0.92 10.42 -3.59
CA SER A 15 -0.83 11.20 -4.82
C SER A 15 0.52 10.96 -5.53
N ALA A 16 0.54 11.17 -6.85
CA ALA A 16 1.78 11.06 -7.62
C ALA A 16 2.85 12.02 -7.06
N SER A 17 3.99 11.47 -6.65
CA SER A 17 5.07 12.21 -6.01
C SER A 17 6.40 11.47 -6.14
N VAL A 18 7.51 12.13 -5.79
CA VAL A 18 8.83 11.47 -5.70
C VAL A 18 8.80 10.34 -4.68
N ASN A 19 8.15 10.56 -3.52
CA ASN A 19 8.02 9.52 -2.49
C ASN A 19 7.21 8.32 -2.98
N TYR A 20 6.14 8.56 -3.75
CA TYR A 20 5.39 7.49 -4.40
C TYR A 20 6.32 6.61 -5.26
N ALA A 21 7.08 7.25 -6.16
CA ALA A 21 8.00 6.54 -7.04
C ALA A 21 9.07 5.77 -6.26
N LEU A 22 9.69 6.40 -5.24
CA LEU A 22 10.70 5.76 -4.40
C LEU A 22 10.14 4.55 -3.63
N CYS A 23 8.92 4.63 -3.12
CA CYS A 23 8.28 3.50 -2.43
C CYS A 23 7.96 2.36 -3.39
N LEU A 24 7.58 2.67 -4.64
CA LEU A 24 7.41 1.67 -5.67
C LEU A 24 8.75 0.99 -6.00
N TYR A 25 9.81 1.77 -6.28
CA TYR A 25 11.13 1.22 -6.60
C TYR A 25 11.76 0.43 -5.44
N SER A 26 11.44 0.75 -4.18
CA SER A 26 12.00 0.04 -3.02
C SER A 26 11.47 -1.39 -2.86
N THR A 27 10.34 -1.72 -3.50
CA THR A 27 9.74 -3.08 -3.42
C THR A 27 10.41 -4.08 -4.36
N TRP A 28 10.82 -3.65 -5.54
CA TRP A 28 11.30 -4.53 -6.60
C TRP A 28 12.59 -5.29 -6.31
N PRO A 29 13.62 -4.70 -5.64
CA PRO A 29 14.81 -5.45 -5.24
C PRO A 29 14.52 -6.65 -4.32
N TYR A 30 13.31 -6.74 -3.77
CA TYR A 30 12.86 -7.81 -2.87
C TYR A 30 11.72 -8.65 -3.47
N SER A 31 11.52 -8.55 -4.79
CA SER A 31 10.43 -9.20 -5.52
C SER A 31 9.02 -8.88 -5.01
N MET A 32 8.87 -7.87 -4.16
CA MET A 32 7.56 -7.49 -3.60
C MET A 32 6.73 -6.74 -4.64
N VAL A 33 5.41 -6.80 -4.47
CA VAL A 33 4.45 -6.24 -5.43
C VAL A 33 3.83 -4.95 -4.85
N PRO A 34 4.17 -3.78 -5.39
CA PRO A 34 3.52 -2.54 -5.01
C PRO A 34 2.08 -2.52 -5.57
N ILE A 35 1.16 -1.96 -4.78
CA ILE A 35 -0.24 -1.72 -5.16
C ILE A 35 -0.50 -0.22 -5.12
N GLY A 36 -0.75 0.37 -6.29
CA GLY A 36 -1.13 1.78 -6.41
C GLY A 36 -2.61 1.99 -6.06
N ILE A 37 -2.87 2.83 -5.07
CA ILE A 37 -4.22 3.08 -4.54
C ILE A 37 -4.49 4.59 -4.63
N TYR A 38 -5.62 4.96 -5.25
CA TYR A 38 -5.95 6.36 -5.55
C TYR A 38 -7.40 6.69 -5.16
N ASP A 39 -7.65 7.95 -4.77
CA ASP A 39 -8.98 8.43 -4.37
C ASP A 39 -10.02 8.41 -5.51
N SER A 40 -9.59 8.38 -6.76
CA SER A 40 -10.47 8.31 -7.94
C SER A 40 -11.40 7.09 -7.93
N LEU A 41 -11.05 6.05 -7.17
CA LEU A 41 -11.86 4.84 -6.98
C LEU A 41 -13.00 5.05 -5.95
N GLY A 42 -12.92 6.14 -5.19
CA GLY A 42 -13.78 6.48 -4.07
C GLY A 42 -13.47 5.66 -2.82
N ARG A 43 -13.90 6.17 -1.66
CA ARG A 43 -13.61 5.62 -0.34
C ARG A 43 -13.88 4.12 -0.20
N ASP A 44 -15.04 3.64 -0.66
CA ASP A 44 -15.39 2.21 -0.62
C ASP A 44 -14.52 1.36 -1.56
N GLY A 45 -14.14 1.90 -2.72
CA GLY A 45 -13.25 1.23 -3.66
C GLY A 45 -11.86 1.04 -3.07
N VAL A 46 -11.31 2.10 -2.47
CA VAL A 46 -10.04 2.05 -1.74
C VAL A 46 -10.09 1.01 -0.62
N LYS A 47 -11.13 1.05 0.23
CA LYS A 47 -11.29 0.07 1.32
C LYS A 47 -11.33 -1.37 0.79
N PHE A 48 -12.10 -1.61 -0.28
CA PHE A 48 -12.18 -2.93 -0.91
C PHE A 48 -10.81 -3.43 -1.38
N ILE A 49 -9.99 -2.58 -2.01
CA ILE A 49 -8.64 -2.95 -2.48
C ILE A 49 -7.78 -3.41 -1.31
N ILE A 50 -7.75 -2.62 -0.25
CA ILE A 50 -6.92 -2.87 0.92
C ILE A 50 -7.32 -4.20 1.58
N THR A 51 -8.63 -4.43 1.75
CA THR A 51 -9.13 -5.68 2.32
C THR A 51 -8.83 -6.88 1.43
N GLN A 52 -9.12 -6.78 0.12
CA GLN A 52 -8.97 -7.88 -0.84
C GLN A 52 -7.50 -8.27 -1.07
N SER A 53 -6.60 -7.29 -1.09
CA SER A 53 -5.16 -7.52 -1.31
C SER A 53 -4.43 -7.99 -0.06
N ALA A 54 -5.09 -8.00 1.10
CA ALA A 54 -4.49 -8.40 2.37
C ALA A 54 -3.12 -7.71 2.65
N VAL A 55 -2.98 -6.44 2.24
CA VAL A 55 -1.75 -5.67 2.43
C VAL A 55 -1.46 -5.48 3.92
N GLN A 56 -0.22 -5.76 4.32
CA GLN A 56 0.23 -5.62 5.71
C GLN A 56 0.83 -4.24 6.00
N LEU A 57 1.38 -3.59 4.98
CA LEU A 57 1.97 -2.25 5.06
C LEU A 57 1.41 -1.36 3.97
N ILE A 58 1.01 -0.14 4.34
CA ILE A 58 0.55 0.89 3.40
C ILE A 58 1.30 2.19 3.64
N PHE A 59 1.80 2.79 2.57
CA PHE A 59 2.27 4.17 2.57
C PHE A 59 1.10 5.14 2.35
N ALA A 60 1.07 6.22 3.13
CA ALA A 60 0.08 7.29 3.01
C ALA A 60 0.76 8.66 3.13
N ASP A 61 0.28 9.64 2.38
CA ASP A 61 0.90 10.96 2.24
C ASP A 61 0.09 12.12 2.85
N ASP A 62 -1.09 11.84 3.39
CA ASP A 62 -1.88 12.83 4.11
C ASP A 62 -2.65 12.23 5.30
N LEU A 63 -3.06 13.11 6.21
CA LEU A 63 -3.75 12.76 7.45
C LEU A 63 -5.15 12.16 7.22
N THR A 64 -5.82 12.51 6.11
CA THR A 64 -7.16 12.00 5.77
C THR A 64 -7.07 10.52 5.38
N ARG A 65 -6.08 10.17 4.56
CA ARG A 65 -5.79 8.80 4.15
C ARG A 65 -5.37 7.95 5.33
N ILE A 66 -4.52 8.47 6.23
CA ILE A 66 -4.15 7.78 7.48
C ILE A 66 -5.38 7.52 8.35
N LYS A 67 -6.22 8.54 8.56
CA LYS A 67 -7.46 8.40 9.35
C LYS A 67 -8.38 7.32 8.77
N ASN A 68 -8.59 7.34 7.46
CA ASN A 68 -9.34 6.32 6.75
C ASN A 68 -8.79 4.90 7.00
N LEU A 69 -7.47 4.70 6.92
CA LEU A 69 -6.83 3.40 7.18
C LEU A 69 -7.05 2.90 8.62
N ILE A 70 -6.98 3.79 9.59
CA ILE A 70 -7.25 3.48 11.01
C ILE A 70 -8.72 3.09 11.19
N GLU A 71 -9.65 3.87 10.62
CA GLU A 71 -11.08 3.61 10.67
C GLU A 71 -11.44 2.24 10.07
N TRP A 72 -10.78 1.82 8.98
CA TRP A 72 -11.08 0.56 8.30
C TRP A 72 -10.30 -0.63 8.82
N LYS A 73 -9.47 -0.49 9.85
CA LYS A 73 -8.62 -1.56 10.36
C LYS A 73 -9.37 -2.85 10.70
N ASP A 74 -10.58 -2.73 11.25
CA ASP A 74 -11.39 -3.89 11.64
C ASP A 74 -11.86 -4.71 10.42
N GLU A 75 -11.95 -4.07 9.25
CA GLU A 75 -12.28 -4.71 7.97
C GLU A 75 -11.02 -5.06 7.15
N ALA A 76 -9.94 -4.31 7.34
CA ALA A 76 -8.63 -4.52 6.74
C ALA A 76 -7.71 -5.30 7.70
N ILE A 77 -8.13 -6.51 8.07
CA ILE A 77 -7.51 -7.28 9.16
C ILE A 77 -6.01 -7.51 9.00
N ALA A 78 -5.53 -7.63 7.75
CA ALA A 78 -4.13 -7.86 7.44
C ALA A 78 -3.25 -6.62 7.64
N LEU A 79 -3.82 -5.41 7.61
CA LEU A 79 -3.06 -4.16 7.77
C LEU A 79 -2.47 -4.11 9.18
N GLN A 80 -1.16 -3.92 9.27
CA GLN A 80 -0.41 -3.86 10.52
C GLN A 80 0.35 -2.54 10.68
N THR A 81 0.85 -1.98 9.57
CA THR A 81 1.70 -0.79 9.58
C THR A 81 1.24 0.23 8.55
N ILE A 82 1.11 1.48 8.98
CA ILE A 82 0.98 2.65 8.12
C ILE A 82 2.32 3.38 8.13
N VAL A 83 2.86 3.69 6.95
CA VAL A 83 4.02 4.54 6.82
C VAL A 83 3.58 5.89 6.27
N SER A 84 3.71 6.93 7.08
CA SER A 84 3.29 8.29 6.76
C SER A 84 4.42 9.09 6.09
N PHE A 85 4.11 9.82 5.03
CA PHE A 85 5.03 10.82 4.45
C PHE A 85 4.94 12.19 5.13
N VAL A 86 3.95 12.39 5.98
CA VAL A 86 3.76 13.60 6.79
C VAL A 86 3.82 13.25 8.28
N GLU A 87 4.07 14.23 9.13
CA GLU A 87 4.05 13.98 10.57
C GLU A 87 2.62 13.62 11.03
N PRO A 88 2.38 12.42 11.58
CA PRO A 88 1.07 12.06 12.10
C PRO A 88 0.78 12.87 13.37
N THR A 89 -0.49 13.19 13.61
CA THR A 89 -0.89 13.84 14.87
C THR A 89 -0.86 12.84 16.02
N GLU A 90 -0.65 13.32 17.24
CA GLU A 90 -0.71 12.49 18.46
C GLU A 90 -2.05 11.73 18.58
N GLU A 91 -3.14 12.37 18.18
CA GLU A 91 -4.47 11.75 18.14
C GLU A 91 -4.51 10.53 17.20
N LEU A 92 -4.00 10.67 15.97
CA LEU A 92 -3.99 9.56 15.01
C LEU A 92 -3.07 8.42 15.46
N VAL A 93 -1.93 8.75 16.08
CA VAL A 93 -1.03 7.74 16.67
C VAL A 93 -1.76 6.96 17.76
N ARG A 94 -2.44 7.65 18.70
CA ARG A 94 -3.21 6.98 19.77
C ARG A 94 -4.32 6.09 19.22
N LEU A 95 -5.11 6.59 18.25
CA LEU A 95 -6.19 5.82 17.63
C LEU A 95 -5.67 4.58 16.88
N ALA A 96 -4.50 4.68 16.24
CA ALA A 96 -3.86 3.54 15.61
C ALA A 96 -3.44 2.50 16.65
N GLU A 97 -2.81 2.92 17.76
CA GLU A 97 -2.39 2.03 18.85
C GLU A 97 -3.58 1.28 19.49
N GLU A 98 -4.70 1.97 19.74
CA GLU A 98 -5.96 1.38 20.22
C GLU A 98 -6.45 0.24 19.30
N LYS A 99 -6.20 0.37 17.98
CA LYS A 99 -6.53 -0.62 16.95
C LYS A 99 -5.38 -1.57 16.60
N LYS A 100 -4.30 -1.58 17.40
CA LYS A 100 -3.10 -2.39 17.18
C LYS A 100 -2.45 -2.16 15.80
N LEU A 101 -2.55 -0.93 15.30
CA LEU A 101 -1.85 -0.45 14.12
C LEU A 101 -0.61 0.33 14.53
N LYS A 102 0.48 0.08 13.81
CA LYS A 102 1.70 0.89 13.94
C LYS A 102 1.68 2.02 12.92
N ILE A 103 1.99 3.24 13.34
CA ILE A 103 2.33 4.34 12.44
C ILE A 103 3.85 4.56 12.50
N LEU A 104 4.48 4.69 11.34
CA LEU A 104 5.88 5.08 11.19
C LEU A 104 5.96 6.31 10.28
N THR A 105 6.86 7.24 10.55
CA THR A 105 7.26 8.21 9.54
C THR A 105 8.23 7.57 8.55
N LEU A 106 8.36 8.17 7.36
CA LEU A 106 9.33 7.69 6.37
C LEU A 106 10.78 7.69 6.91
N ASP A 107 11.13 8.65 7.75
CA ASP A 107 12.48 8.72 8.34
C ASP A 107 12.72 7.66 9.41
N GLN A 108 11.70 7.34 10.22
CA GLN A 108 11.77 6.18 11.13
C GLN A 108 11.92 4.87 10.34
N LEU A 109 11.19 4.69 9.24
CA LEU A 109 11.33 3.51 8.39
C LEU A 109 12.76 3.43 7.80
N ARG A 110 13.31 4.54 7.31
CA ARG A 110 14.69 4.60 6.80
C ARG A 110 15.71 4.24 7.87
N GLU A 111 15.54 4.73 9.09
CA GLU A 111 16.44 4.40 10.21
C GLU A 111 16.36 2.92 10.58
N ILE A 112 15.16 2.35 10.61
CA ILE A 112 14.99 0.90 10.80
C ILE A 112 15.71 0.13 9.68
N GLY A 113 15.54 0.54 8.43
CA GLY A 113 16.19 -0.11 7.28
C GLY A 113 17.71 -0.03 7.31
N ARG A 114 18.29 1.13 7.68
CA ARG A 114 19.76 1.30 7.82
C ARG A 114 20.36 0.34 8.84
N ASN A 115 19.64 0.09 9.93
CA ASN A 115 20.11 -0.77 11.02
C ASN A 115 19.75 -2.25 10.82
N ASN A 116 18.97 -2.60 9.79
CA ASN A 116 18.49 -3.95 9.53
C ASN A 116 18.58 -4.27 8.04
N LEU A 117 19.79 -4.38 7.52
CA LEU A 117 20.03 -4.73 6.12
C LEU A 117 19.53 -6.16 5.84
N VAL A 118 18.82 -6.30 4.71
CA VAL A 118 18.30 -7.58 4.23
C VAL A 118 18.87 -7.81 2.84
N GLU A 119 19.23 -9.06 2.53
CA GLU A 119 19.69 -9.42 1.19
C GLU A 119 18.57 -9.18 0.16
N VAL A 120 18.97 -8.65 -0.99
CA VAL A 120 18.05 -8.47 -2.11
C VAL A 120 17.59 -9.82 -2.64
N VAL A 121 16.34 -9.89 -3.07
CA VAL A 121 15.74 -11.04 -3.76
C VAL A 121 15.26 -10.51 -5.11
N PRO A 122 16.13 -10.52 -6.14
CA PRO A 122 15.81 -9.93 -7.43
C PRO A 122 14.60 -10.61 -8.09
N PRO A 123 13.75 -9.85 -8.79
CA PRO A 123 12.55 -10.39 -9.41
C PRO A 123 12.90 -11.16 -10.69
N LYS A 124 12.02 -12.10 -11.06
CA LYS A 124 12.05 -12.80 -12.34
C LYS A 124 11.23 -12.04 -13.38
N SER A 125 11.43 -12.35 -14.66
CA SER A 125 10.66 -11.72 -15.72
C SER A 125 9.16 -12.02 -15.67
N THR A 126 8.80 -13.18 -15.11
CA THR A 126 7.41 -13.63 -14.92
C THR A 126 6.74 -13.05 -13.67
N ASP A 127 7.47 -12.31 -12.84
CA ASP A 127 6.95 -11.77 -11.58
C ASP A 127 6.04 -10.56 -11.84
N THR A 128 4.99 -10.43 -11.04
CA THR A 128 4.14 -9.22 -11.02
C THR A 128 4.99 -8.03 -10.56
N ALA A 129 5.08 -6.99 -11.38
CA ALA A 129 5.85 -5.78 -11.07
C ALA A 129 5.03 -4.74 -10.31
N LEU A 130 3.74 -4.62 -10.60
CA LEU A 130 2.88 -3.56 -10.08
C LEU A 130 1.42 -3.95 -10.29
N ILE A 131 0.58 -3.60 -9.32
CA ILE A 131 -0.87 -3.70 -9.42
C ILE A 131 -1.46 -2.29 -9.40
N MET A 132 -2.19 -1.94 -10.45
CA MET A 132 -2.98 -0.69 -10.51
C MET A 132 -4.44 -0.98 -10.78
N TYR A 133 -5.28 -0.29 -10.01
CA TYR A 133 -6.73 -0.39 -10.06
C TYR A 133 -7.30 0.77 -10.89
N THR A 134 -8.14 0.45 -11.89
CA THR A 134 -8.82 1.45 -12.73
C THR A 134 -10.33 1.36 -12.58
N SER A 135 -11.04 2.50 -12.59
CA SER A 135 -12.50 2.53 -12.69
C SER A 135 -12.95 2.11 -14.10
N GLY A 136 -13.54 0.93 -14.27
CA GLY A 136 -14.16 0.49 -15.52
C GLY A 136 -15.44 1.25 -15.86
N SER A 137 -15.84 1.27 -17.14
CA SER A 137 -16.90 2.10 -17.72
C SER A 137 -18.14 1.32 -18.21
N THR A 138 -18.70 0.42 -17.40
CA THR A 138 -20.00 -0.20 -17.76
C THR A 138 -21.03 0.02 -16.68
N GLY A 139 -22.12 0.69 -17.07
CA GLY A 139 -23.23 1.04 -16.18
C GLY A 139 -23.92 -0.19 -15.63
N ALA A 140 -24.05 -0.23 -14.30
CA ALA A 140 -25.12 -0.94 -13.62
C ALA A 140 -25.46 -0.20 -12.30
N PRO A 141 -26.73 0.12 -12.03
CA PRO A 141 -27.13 0.84 -10.82
C PRO A 141 -27.29 -0.11 -9.62
N LYS A 142 -26.88 0.40 -8.45
CA LYS A 142 -27.01 -0.13 -7.08
C LYS A 142 -26.18 -1.36 -6.72
N GLY A 143 -25.18 -1.12 -5.85
CA GLY A 143 -24.67 -2.11 -4.91
C GLY A 143 -23.49 -2.94 -5.43
N ARG A 144 -22.29 -2.41 -5.17
CA ARG A 144 -20.94 -2.98 -5.38
C ARG A 144 -20.20 -2.38 -6.57
N LYS A 145 -19.27 -1.46 -6.26
CA LYS A 145 -18.22 -1.05 -7.20
C LYS A 145 -17.33 -2.26 -7.46
N LYS A 146 -17.59 -2.92 -8.59
CA LYS A 146 -16.74 -3.94 -9.16
C LYS A 146 -15.48 -3.22 -9.63
N ILE A 147 -14.34 -3.57 -9.05
CA ILE A 147 -13.06 -3.20 -9.64
C ILE A 147 -12.82 -4.20 -10.77
N GLU A 148 -12.71 -3.69 -12.00
CA GLU A 148 -12.81 -4.53 -13.20
C GLU A 148 -11.52 -4.70 -13.99
N ARG A 149 -10.37 -4.14 -13.58
CA ARG A 149 -9.09 -4.50 -14.24
C ARG A 149 -7.90 -4.45 -13.30
N PHE A 150 -7.23 -5.59 -13.18
CA PHE A 150 -5.90 -5.74 -12.61
C PHE A 150 -4.91 -5.50 -13.75
N LEU A 151 -4.24 -4.35 -13.78
CA LEU A 151 -3.10 -4.17 -14.68
C LEU A 151 -1.88 -4.74 -13.97
N GLN A 152 -1.54 -5.99 -14.31
CA GLN A 152 -0.26 -6.60 -13.99
C GLN A 152 0.75 -6.13 -15.04
N PHE A 153 1.77 -5.43 -14.60
CA PHE A 153 2.96 -5.22 -15.40
C PHE A 153 3.93 -6.35 -15.09
N GLU A 154 4.51 -6.98 -16.10
CA GLU A 154 5.60 -7.96 -15.95
C GLU A 154 6.94 -7.25 -16.18
N ILE A 155 7.98 -7.69 -15.48
CA ILE A 155 9.31 -7.09 -15.59
C ILE A 155 10.05 -7.68 -16.80
N ASN A 156 10.05 -6.98 -17.93
CA ASN A 156 10.93 -7.33 -19.04
C ASN A 156 12.31 -6.67 -18.82
N ILE A 157 13.24 -7.39 -18.20
CA ILE A 157 14.65 -7.00 -18.17
C ILE A 157 15.28 -7.50 -19.48
N TYR A 158 15.66 -6.58 -20.37
CA TYR A 158 16.43 -6.86 -21.59
C TYR A 158 17.92 -7.00 -21.28
#